data_AF-A0A7J5G815-F1
#
_entry.id   AF-A0A7J5G815-F1
#
_cell.length_a   1.000
_cell.length_b   1.000
_cell.length_c   1.000
_cell.angle_alpha   90.00
_cell.angle_beta   90.00
_cell.angle_gamma   90.00
#
_symmetry.space_group_name_H-M   'P 1'
#
loop_
_entity.id
_entity.type
_entity.pdbx_description
1 polymer ?
#
loop_
_entity_poly.entity_id
_entity_poly.type
_entity_poly.pdbx_seq_one_letter_code
_entity_poly.pdbx_strand_id
1 'polypeptide(L)'
;MSLTPGHFFSSFNSDIRNKELWSGDLFCLKEQATSPETRDFGISNCVKAAKEVFSPEIIRDWDSLSSKSKTMMIQEYANQVAKAFELKIYGGVFFEEMQSCILGYNNGDGSIYLNDNYIKDNRISPIELIDTITHELRHQYQYETIKGLHRVPEDVQKEWQTGHEEYTLGAPYVYDPWGYIYNPLEIDANYAGSTVIREINKDMINGNWA
;
A
#
# COMPACT_ATOMS: atom_id res chain seq x y z
N MET A 1 51.94 27.48 55.76
CA MET A 1 50.88 26.80 54.96
C MET A 1 50.85 25.36 55.45
N SER A 2 50.19 25.07 56.58
CA SER A 2 48.76 24.75 56.77
C SER A 2 48.40 23.28 56.45
N LEU A 3 48.26 22.52 57.56
CA LEU A 3 47.34 21.41 57.86
C LEU A 3 47.44 20.06 57.10
N THR A 4 47.86 19.04 57.84
CA THR A 4 47.40 17.62 57.83
C THR A 4 45.95 17.48 58.39
N PRO A 5 45.32 16.28 58.59
CA PRO A 5 45.37 14.93 57.96
C PRO A 5 43.96 14.27 57.78
N GLY A 6 43.88 13.00 57.36
CA GLY A 6 42.78 12.07 57.73
C GLY A 6 42.59 10.91 56.76
N HIS A 7 42.98 9.67 57.12
CA HIS A 7 42.10 8.57 57.62
C HIS A 7 41.29 7.88 56.49
N PHE A 8 41.08 6.56 56.40
CA PHE A 8 41.46 5.34 57.11
C PHE A 8 40.73 4.19 56.35
N PHE A 9 41.35 3.01 56.15
CA PHE A 9 40.76 1.64 56.12
C PHE A 9 39.53 1.33 55.21
N SER A 10 39.16 0.12 54.81
CA SER A 10 39.71 -1.24 54.70
C SER A 10 38.59 -2.07 54.04
N SER A 11 38.96 -3.14 53.33
CA SER A 11 38.20 -4.37 53.00
C SER A 11 36.67 -4.41 53.18
N PHE A 12 35.95 -5.07 52.26
CA PHE A 12 35.13 -6.24 52.62
C PHE A 12 34.60 -6.97 51.36
N ASN A 13 34.81 -8.29 51.33
CA ASN A 13 34.13 -9.28 50.49
C ASN A 13 32.62 -9.29 50.75
N SER A 14 31.81 -9.72 49.78
CA SER A 14 30.96 -10.93 49.92
C SER A 14 29.94 -11.10 48.78
N ASP A 15 29.91 -12.32 48.25
CA ASP A 15 28.74 -12.97 47.64
C ASP A 15 27.50 -12.85 48.54
N ILE A 16 26.33 -12.48 47.99
CA ILE A 16 25.02 -12.97 48.48
C ILE A 16 24.03 -13.15 47.32
N ARG A 17 23.59 -14.42 47.18
CA ARG A 17 22.43 -14.93 46.44
C ARG A 17 21.12 -14.54 47.13
N ASN A 18 20.01 -14.47 46.38
CA ASN A 18 18.75 -15.18 46.63
C ASN A 18 17.71 -14.72 45.59
N LYS A 19 17.21 -15.59 44.70
CA LYS A 19 16.14 -16.60 44.90
C LYS A 19 14.78 -16.01 45.27
N GLU A 20 13.82 -16.37 44.41
CA GLU A 20 12.36 -16.39 44.59
C GLU A 20 11.62 -15.05 44.49
N LEU A 21 10.87 -14.88 43.40
CA LEU A 21 9.40 -14.88 43.49
C LEU A 21 8.79 -15.20 42.12
N TRP A 22 8.44 -16.47 41.94
CA TRP A 22 7.32 -16.82 41.07
C TRP A 22 6.05 -16.42 41.82
N SER A 23 5.44 -15.31 41.44
CA SER A 23 4.01 -15.10 41.67
C SER A 23 3.34 -15.09 40.31
N GLY A 24 2.70 -16.20 39.99
CA GLY A 24 1.67 -16.24 38.97
C GLY A 24 0.58 -15.21 39.29
N ASP A 25 -0.12 -14.82 38.23
CA ASP A 25 -1.22 -13.86 38.22
C ASP A 25 -0.81 -12.38 38.33
N LEU A 26 -0.37 -11.81 37.19
CA LEU A 26 -0.97 -10.56 36.68
C LEU A 26 -0.43 -10.24 35.29
N PHE A 27 -1.32 -9.71 34.44
CA PHE A 27 -1.10 -9.28 33.06
C PHE A 27 -1.00 -10.39 32.01
N CYS A 28 -2.11 -11.10 31.87
CA CYS A 28 -2.63 -11.42 30.53
C CYS A 28 -2.98 -10.09 29.82
N LEU A 29 -1.97 -9.33 29.39
CA LEU A 29 -2.19 -8.42 28.27
C LEU A 29 -2.46 -9.36 27.11
N LYS A 30 -3.71 -9.36 26.63
CA LYS A 30 -3.99 -9.81 25.27
C LYS A 30 -2.98 -9.08 24.41
N GLU A 31 -2.02 -9.81 23.83
CA GLU A 31 -1.48 -9.40 22.55
C GLU A 31 -2.71 -9.19 21.68
N GLN A 32 -3.10 -7.93 21.50
CA GLN A 32 -3.85 -7.55 20.33
C GLN A 32 -2.97 -8.05 19.21
N ALA A 33 -3.41 -9.13 18.56
CA ALA A 33 -2.82 -9.57 17.31
C ALA A 33 -2.60 -8.29 16.52
N THR A 34 -1.33 -7.95 16.29
CA THR A 34 -0.97 -6.83 15.43
C THR A 34 -1.82 -7.01 14.19
N SER A 35 -2.71 -6.07 13.92
CA SER A 35 -3.46 -6.09 12.68
C SER A 35 -2.45 -6.29 11.56
N PRO A 36 -2.82 -6.92 10.42
CA PRO A 36 -2.00 -6.81 9.21
C PRO A 36 -1.49 -5.37 9.13
N GLU A 37 -0.19 -5.18 8.86
CA GLU A 37 0.36 -3.83 8.72
C GLU A 37 -0.67 -3.05 7.89
N THR A 38 -1.16 -1.90 8.36
CA THR A 38 -2.28 -1.18 7.72
C THR A 38 -2.05 -1.04 6.22
N ARG A 39 -0.78 -0.95 5.84
CA ARG A 39 -0.28 -0.86 4.47
C ARG A 39 -0.55 -2.13 3.62
N ASP A 40 -0.60 -3.31 4.22
CA ASP A 40 -0.89 -4.59 3.55
C ASP A 40 -2.39 -4.86 3.34
N PHE A 41 -3.26 -4.04 3.93
CA PHE A 41 -4.71 -4.25 3.85
C PHE A 41 -5.19 -4.38 2.40
N GLY A 42 -5.96 -5.44 2.14
CA GLY A 42 -6.51 -5.75 0.82
C GLY A 42 -5.54 -6.31 -0.23
N ILE A 43 -4.22 -6.10 -0.11
CA ILE A 43 -3.24 -6.46 -1.15
C ILE A 43 -3.31 -7.95 -1.51
N SER A 44 -3.38 -8.86 -0.53
CA SER A 44 -3.48 -10.29 -0.79
C SER A 44 -4.73 -10.69 -1.57
N ASN A 45 -5.83 -9.94 -1.44
CA ASN A 45 -7.05 -10.16 -2.22
C ASN A 45 -6.94 -9.53 -3.61
N CYS A 46 -6.25 -8.39 -3.75
CA CYS A 46 -5.91 -7.83 -5.07
C CYS A 46 -5.03 -8.80 -5.88
N VAL A 47 -4.06 -9.49 -5.25
CA VAL A 47 -3.25 -10.53 -5.89
C VAL A 47 -4.12 -11.67 -6.43
N LYS A 48 -5.08 -12.16 -5.63
CA LYS A 48 -6.01 -13.20 -6.08
C LYS A 48 -6.85 -12.72 -7.25
N ALA A 49 -7.43 -11.53 -7.12
CA ALA A 49 -8.24 -10.91 -8.16
C ALA A 49 -7.49 -10.76 -9.49
N ALA A 50 -6.23 -10.30 -9.41
CA ALA A 50 -5.41 -10.13 -10.60
C ALA A 50 -5.12 -11.47 -11.29
N LYS A 51 -4.84 -12.53 -10.53
CA LYS A 51 -4.63 -13.88 -11.06
C LYS A 51 -5.91 -14.49 -11.67
N GLU A 52 -7.06 -14.21 -11.07
CA GLU A 52 -8.36 -14.69 -11.56
C GLU A 52 -8.79 -13.98 -12.85
N VAL A 53 -8.60 -12.66 -12.94
CA VAL A 53 -9.01 -11.86 -14.10
C VAL A 53 -7.99 -11.95 -15.24
N PHE A 54 -6.69 -11.89 -14.91
CA PHE A 54 -5.60 -11.86 -15.89
C PHE A 54 -4.83 -13.17 -15.86
N SER A 55 -5.45 -14.26 -16.30
CA SER A 55 -4.76 -15.55 -16.43
C SER A 55 -3.53 -15.46 -17.35
N PRO A 56 -2.60 -16.42 -17.30
CA PRO A 56 -1.42 -16.42 -18.17
C PRO A 56 -1.78 -16.33 -19.67
N GLU A 57 -2.87 -16.97 -20.09
CA GLU A 57 -3.37 -16.91 -21.47
C GLU A 57 -3.84 -15.51 -21.82
N ILE A 58 -4.58 -14.87 -20.93
CA ILE A 58 -5.06 -13.50 -21.13
C ILE A 58 -3.88 -12.53 -21.28
N ILE A 59 -2.87 -12.66 -20.43
CA ILE A 59 -1.69 -11.78 -20.49
C ILE A 59 -0.92 -11.99 -21.78
N ARG A 60 -0.74 -13.26 -22.19
CA ARG A 60 -0.07 -13.61 -23.45
C ARG A 60 -0.82 -13.08 -24.67
N ASP A 61 -2.14 -13.20 -24.67
CA ASP A 61 -2.99 -12.93 -25.83
C ASP A 61 -3.63 -11.53 -25.77
N TRP A 62 -3.17 -10.66 -24.86
CA TRP A 62 -3.77 -9.35 -24.57
C TRP A 62 -3.88 -8.43 -25.79
N ASP A 63 -2.87 -8.44 -26.66
CA ASP A 63 -2.82 -7.64 -27.89
C ASP A 63 -3.87 -8.06 -28.93
N SER A 64 -4.36 -9.30 -28.83
CA SER A 64 -5.39 -9.86 -29.70
C SER A 64 -6.82 -9.62 -29.19
N LEU A 65 -6.99 -9.21 -27.93
CA LEU A 65 -8.30 -8.97 -27.34
C LEU A 65 -8.96 -7.70 -27.91
N SER A 66 -10.27 -7.79 -28.15
CA SER A 66 -11.06 -6.62 -28.55
C SER A 66 -11.12 -5.56 -27.45
N SER A 67 -11.28 -4.28 -27.81
CA SER A 67 -11.47 -3.19 -26.83
C SER A 67 -12.62 -3.48 -25.86
N LYS A 68 -13.71 -4.10 -26.34
CA LYS A 68 -14.84 -4.49 -25.48
C LYS A 68 -14.45 -5.54 -24.44
N SER A 69 -13.69 -6.56 -24.85
CA SER A 69 -13.17 -7.59 -23.93
C SER A 69 -12.26 -6.96 -22.89
N LYS A 70 -11.32 -6.09 -23.32
CA LYS A 70 -10.42 -5.36 -22.41
C LYS A 70 -11.21 -4.52 -21.40
N THR A 71 -12.20 -3.75 -21.85
CA THR A 71 -13.08 -2.96 -20.96
C THR A 71 -13.76 -3.83 -19.90
N MET A 72 -14.35 -4.97 -20.29
CA MET A 72 -15.02 -5.86 -19.33
C MET A 72 -14.05 -6.41 -18.28
N MET A 73 -12.84 -6.78 -18.68
CA MET A 73 -11.83 -7.32 -17.77
C MET A 73 -11.27 -6.25 -16.84
N ILE A 74 -11.01 -5.05 -17.37
CA ILE A 74 -10.60 -3.89 -16.58
C ILE A 74 -11.64 -3.57 -15.51
N GLN A 75 -12.91 -3.51 -15.89
CA GLN A 75 -14.02 -3.25 -14.96
C GLN A 75 -14.14 -4.36 -13.92
N GLU A 76 -14.02 -5.62 -14.32
CA GLU A 76 -14.06 -6.74 -13.38
C GLU A 76 -12.91 -6.66 -12.37
N TYR A 77 -11.68 -6.42 -12.82
CA TYR A 77 -10.54 -6.28 -11.91
C TYR A 77 -10.72 -5.10 -10.94
N ALA A 78 -11.11 -3.92 -11.45
CA ALA A 78 -11.37 -2.75 -10.61
C ALA A 78 -12.48 -3.02 -9.57
N ASN A 79 -13.55 -3.73 -9.95
CA ASN A 79 -14.60 -4.15 -9.01
C ASN A 79 -14.07 -5.06 -7.91
N GLN A 80 -13.14 -5.97 -8.24
CA GLN A 80 -12.53 -6.85 -7.25
C GLN A 80 -11.54 -6.13 -6.34
N VAL A 81 -10.74 -5.19 -6.88
CA VAL A 81 -9.85 -4.34 -6.08
C VAL A 81 -10.66 -3.46 -5.12
N ALA A 82 -11.76 -2.86 -5.58
CA ALA A 82 -12.65 -2.08 -4.72
C ALA A 82 -13.22 -2.92 -3.56
N LYS A 83 -13.59 -4.19 -3.83
CA LYS A 83 -14.00 -5.13 -2.78
C LYS A 83 -12.85 -5.50 -1.85
N ALA A 84 -11.65 -5.70 -2.38
CA ALA A 84 -10.47 -6.07 -1.62
C ALA A 84 -10.05 -4.99 -0.61
N PHE A 85 -10.15 -3.72 -1.00
CA PHE A 85 -9.96 -2.57 -0.10
C PHE A 85 -11.23 -2.16 0.66
N GLU A 86 -12.31 -2.93 0.54
CA GLU A 86 -13.60 -2.67 1.19
C GLU A 86 -14.14 -1.24 1.01
N LEU A 87 -13.89 -0.64 -0.17
CA LEU A 87 -14.27 0.74 -0.48
C LEU A 87 -15.76 0.98 -0.20
N LYS A 88 -16.06 2.06 0.53
CA LYS A 88 -17.43 2.47 0.86
C LYS A 88 -18.05 3.30 -0.27
N ILE A 89 -17.23 3.95 -1.07
CA ILE A 89 -17.60 4.81 -2.19
C ILE A 89 -16.84 4.28 -3.41
N TYR A 90 -17.57 3.63 -4.32
CA TYR A 90 -17.01 3.15 -5.58
C TYR A 90 -17.97 3.42 -6.74
N GLY A 91 -17.54 4.30 -7.65
CA GLY A 91 -18.30 4.79 -8.80
C GLY A 91 -18.04 4.00 -10.09
N GLY A 92 -17.00 3.17 -10.13
CA GLY A 92 -16.63 2.38 -11.30
C GLY A 92 -15.44 2.95 -12.07
N VAL A 93 -15.25 2.41 -13.29
CA VAL A 93 -14.15 2.76 -14.20
C VAL A 93 -14.66 3.61 -15.35
N PHE A 94 -13.95 4.71 -15.60
CA PHE A 94 -14.17 5.61 -16.73
C PHE A 94 -12.92 5.67 -17.60
N PHE A 95 -13.11 5.77 -18.92
CA PHE A 95 -12.00 5.89 -19.87
C PHE A 95 -12.04 7.28 -20.51
N GLU A 96 -10.91 7.97 -20.48
CA GLU A 96 -10.77 9.32 -21.01
C GLU A 96 -9.55 9.46 -21.91
N GLU A 97 -9.59 10.41 -22.84
CA GLU A 97 -8.41 10.78 -23.63
C GLU A 97 -7.47 11.59 -22.73
N MET A 98 -6.30 11.03 -22.44
CA MET A 98 -5.28 11.66 -21.61
C MET A 98 -3.95 11.68 -22.35
N GLN A 99 -3.04 12.58 -21.95
CA GLN A 99 -1.66 12.54 -22.44
C GLN A 99 -1.06 11.16 -22.18
N SER A 100 -0.25 10.64 -23.11
CA SER A 100 0.30 9.28 -23.04
C SER A 100 1.14 8.99 -21.79
N CYS A 101 1.62 10.02 -21.08
CA CYS A 101 2.35 9.87 -19.83
C CYS A 101 1.43 9.79 -18.59
N ILE A 102 0.13 10.03 -18.73
CA ILE A 102 -0.87 9.91 -17.67
C ILE A 102 -1.61 8.60 -17.91
N LEU A 103 -1.47 7.66 -16.97
CA LEU A 103 -2.06 6.33 -17.07
C LEU A 103 -3.48 6.29 -16.48
N GLY A 104 -3.68 6.99 -15.37
CA GLY A 104 -4.97 7.17 -14.74
C GLY A 104 -4.89 8.13 -13.57
N TYR A 105 -6.03 8.33 -12.91
CA TYR A 105 -6.11 9.04 -11.65
C TYR A 105 -7.36 8.64 -10.86
N ASN A 106 -7.32 8.86 -9.55
CA ASN A 106 -8.47 8.96 -8.66
C ASN A 106 -8.42 10.30 -7.90
N ASN A 107 -9.57 10.98 -7.78
CA ASN A 107 -9.70 12.29 -7.15
C ASN A 107 -10.51 12.25 -5.82
N GLY A 108 -10.74 11.05 -5.27
CA GLY A 108 -11.55 10.82 -4.07
C GLY A 108 -13.06 10.73 -4.28
N ASP A 109 -13.57 10.80 -5.52
CA ASP A 109 -15.01 10.70 -5.81
C ASP A 109 -15.57 9.26 -5.88
N GLY A 110 -14.72 8.27 -5.61
CA GLY A 110 -15.04 6.85 -5.71
C GLY A 110 -14.76 6.24 -7.08
N SER A 111 -14.45 7.02 -8.10
CA SER A 111 -14.24 6.55 -9.46
C SER A 111 -12.77 6.49 -9.82
N ILE A 112 -12.42 5.58 -10.72
CA ILE A 112 -11.10 5.57 -11.36
C ILE A 112 -11.25 6.01 -12.82
N TYR A 113 -10.39 6.94 -13.21
CA TYR A 113 -10.30 7.46 -14.57
C TYR A 113 -9.03 6.92 -15.19
N LEU A 114 -9.16 6.14 -16.25
CA LEU A 114 -8.06 5.50 -16.95
C LEU A 114 -7.87 6.13 -18.32
N ASN A 115 -6.62 6.20 -18.77
CA ASN A 115 -6.31 6.58 -20.14
C ASN A 115 -6.93 5.57 -21.11
N ASP A 116 -7.72 6.06 -22.07
CA ASP A 116 -8.39 5.21 -23.06
C ASP A 116 -7.42 4.47 -24.01
N ASN A 117 -6.14 4.82 -23.99
CA ASN A 117 -5.09 4.03 -24.63
C ASN A 117 -5.06 2.57 -24.14
N TYR A 118 -5.43 2.27 -22.88
CA TYR A 118 -5.50 0.88 -22.40
C TYR A 118 -6.43 -0.02 -23.23
N ILE A 119 -7.43 0.56 -23.90
CA ILE A 119 -8.39 -0.16 -24.73
C ILE A 119 -8.22 0.11 -26.23
N LYS A 120 -7.47 1.16 -26.61
CA LYS A 120 -7.20 1.54 -28.00
C LYS A 120 -5.83 1.12 -28.53
N ASP A 121 -4.80 1.06 -27.67
CA ASP A 121 -3.44 0.68 -28.04
C ASP A 121 -3.12 -0.73 -27.53
N ASN A 122 -2.91 -1.67 -28.47
CA ASN A 122 -2.61 -3.05 -28.15
C ASN A 122 -1.18 -3.28 -27.66
N ARG A 123 -0.34 -2.25 -27.60
CA ARG A 123 1.04 -2.32 -27.12
C ARG A 123 1.17 -2.05 -25.62
N ILE A 124 0.08 -1.67 -24.95
CA ILE A 124 0.10 -1.43 -23.51
C ILE A 124 -0.05 -2.74 -22.76
N SER A 125 0.87 -2.97 -21.82
CA SER A 125 0.94 -4.19 -21.03
C SER A 125 -0.23 -4.30 -20.05
N PRO A 126 -0.90 -5.45 -19.95
CA PRO A 126 -1.91 -5.67 -18.90
C PRO A 126 -1.31 -5.65 -17.49
N ILE A 127 0.00 -5.84 -17.34
CA ILE A 127 0.70 -5.71 -16.06
C ILE A 127 0.70 -4.26 -15.57
N GLU A 128 0.94 -3.30 -16.46
CA GLU A 128 0.89 -1.87 -16.13
C GLU A 128 -0.52 -1.45 -15.71
N LEU A 129 -1.53 -1.97 -16.40
CA LEU A 129 -2.94 -1.75 -16.07
C LEU A 129 -3.31 -2.26 -14.66
N ILE A 130 -2.83 -3.46 -14.30
CA ILE A 130 -3.04 -4.04 -12.95
C ILE A 130 -2.43 -3.11 -11.89
N ASP A 131 -1.22 -2.61 -12.14
CA ASP A 131 -0.51 -1.69 -11.25
C ASP A 131 -1.32 -0.40 -11.07
N THR A 132 -1.68 0.27 -12.18
CA THR A 132 -2.45 1.51 -12.19
C THR A 132 -3.79 1.37 -11.47
N ILE A 133 -4.59 0.34 -11.78
CA ILE A 133 -5.89 0.16 -11.11
C ILE A 133 -5.73 -0.03 -9.60
N THR A 134 -4.74 -0.83 -9.19
CA THR A 134 -4.48 -1.07 -7.77
C THR A 134 -4.02 0.19 -7.07
N HIS A 135 -3.12 0.95 -7.70
CA HIS A 135 -2.61 2.23 -7.22
C HIS A 135 -3.74 3.25 -7.04
N GLU A 136 -4.54 3.51 -8.07
CA GLU A 136 -5.58 4.53 -8.01
C GLU A 136 -6.71 4.18 -7.02
N LEU A 137 -7.10 2.90 -6.93
CA LEU A 137 -8.09 2.49 -5.92
C LEU A 137 -7.52 2.43 -4.50
N ARG A 138 -6.18 2.38 -4.36
CA ARG A 138 -5.54 2.59 -3.07
C ARG A 138 -5.64 4.06 -2.64
N HIS A 139 -5.52 5.03 -3.55
CA HIS A 139 -5.82 6.44 -3.27
C HIS A 139 -7.25 6.63 -2.77
N GLN A 140 -8.22 5.94 -3.36
CA GLN A 140 -9.60 5.97 -2.87
C GLN A 140 -9.73 5.45 -1.43
N TYR A 141 -9.08 4.32 -1.09
CA TYR A 141 -9.07 3.79 0.27
C TYR A 141 -8.43 4.76 1.27
N GLN A 142 -7.31 5.39 0.91
CA GLN A 142 -6.64 6.39 1.73
C GLN A 142 -7.53 7.62 1.94
N TYR A 143 -8.20 8.10 0.89
CA TYR A 143 -9.15 9.21 0.96
C TYR A 143 -10.33 8.89 1.90
N GLU A 144 -10.92 7.70 1.77
CA GLU A 144 -11.99 7.26 2.67
C GLU A 144 -11.53 7.15 4.12
N THR A 145 -10.29 6.70 4.34
CA THR A 145 -9.65 6.65 5.66
C THR A 145 -9.49 8.05 6.26
N ILE A 146 -9.01 9.01 5.47
CA ILE A 146 -8.96 10.44 5.81
C ILE A 146 -10.34 10.95 6.23
N LYS A 147 -11.41 10.55 5.54
CA LYS A 147 -12.80 10.90 5.90
C LYS A 147 -13.37 10.12 7.10
N GLY A 148 -12.59 9.21 7.69
CA GLY A 148 -12.99 8.42 8.85
C GLY A 148 -13.93 7.25 8.52
N LEU A 149 -13.97 6.81 7.26
CA LEU A 149 -14.80 5.68 6.82
C LEU A 149 -14.13 4.32 7.08
N HIS A 150 -12.81 4.32 7.30
CA HIS A 150 -12.02 3.17 7.71
C HIS A 150 -11.26 3.47 8.99
N ARG A 151 -11.03 2.44 9.80
CA ARG A 151 -10.25 2.55 11.03
C ARG A 151 -8.82 2.07 10.77
N VAL A 152 -7.88 2.99 10.95
CA VAL A 152 -6.44 2.73 10.90
C VAL A 152 -5.77 3.38 12.12
N PRO A 153 -4.52 3.03 12.45
CA PRO A 153 -3.74 3.75 13.45
C PRO A 153 -3.69 5.26 13.18
N GLU A 154 -3.77 6.08 14.23
CA GLU A 154 -3.87 7.54 14.11
C GLU A 154 -2.66 8.17 13.40
N ASP A 155 -1.48 7.60 13.58
CA ASP A 155 -0.25 8.03 12.90
C ASP A 155 -0.33 7.83 11.39
N VAL A 156 -0.86 6.68 10.93
CA VAL A 156 -1.10 6.40 9.51
C VAL A 156 -2.16 7.33 8.93
N GLN A 157 -3.28 7.53 9.63
CA GLN A 157 -4.32 8.46 9.16
C GLN A 157 -3.78 9.89 9.02
N LYS A 158 -2.97 10.33 9.99
CA LYS A 158 -2.34 11.66 9.96
C LYS A 158 -1.31 11.79 8.85
N GLU A 159 -0.48 10.77 8.63
CA GLU A 159 0.48 10.71 7.53
C GLU A 159 -0.21 10.89 6.17
N TRP A 160 -1.31 10.17 5.93
CA TRP A 160 -2.11 10.31 4.71
C TRP A 160 -2.82 11.64 4.61
N GLN A 161 -3.39 12.16 5.71
CA GLN A 161 -4.01 13.49 5.73
C GLN A 161 -3.01 14.58 5.32
N THR A 162 -1.83 14.60 5.93
CA THR A 162 -0.79 15.58 5.60
C THR A 162 -0.26 15.38 4.17
N GLY A 163 -0.07 14.13 3.74
CA GLY A 163 0.29 13.83 2.35
C GLY A 163 -0.73 14.37 1.34
N HIS A 164 -2.02 14.28 1.65
CA HIS A 164 -3.08 14.83 0.81
C HIS A 164 -3.03 16.36 0.73
N GLU A 165 -2.80 17.02 1.86
CA GLU A 165 -2.75 18.49 1.95
C GLU A 165 -1.52 19.09 1.24
N GLU A 166 -0.38 18.41 1.30
CA GLU A 166 0.89 18.84 0.71
C GLU A 166 1.10 18.33 -0.73
N TYR A 167 0.11 17.65 -1.31
CA TYR A 167 0.20 17.10 -2.66
C TYR A 167 0.32 18.19 -3.73
N THR A 168 1.34 18.14 -4.56
CA THR A 168 1.56 19.16 -5.61
C THR A 168 2.38 18.65 -6.80
N LEU A 169 2.04 19.18 -7.97
CA LEU A 169 2.80 19.04 -9.23
C LEU A 169 3.42 20.39 -9.68
N GLY A 170 3.33 21.41 -8.82
CA GLY A 170 3.64 22.81 -9.19
C GLY A 170 5.13 23.17 -9.23
N ALA A 171 6.01 22.31 -8.72
CA ALA A 171 7.45 22.54 -8.67
C ALA A 171 8.23 21.37 -9.31
N PRO A 172 9.39 21.64 -9.94
CA PRO A 172 10.27 20.57 -10.39
C PRO A 172 10.70 19.68 -9.20
N TYR A 173 10.72 18.37 -9.40
CA TYR A 173 11.05 17.37 -8.39
C TYR A 173 12.35 17.67 -7.61
N VAL A 174 13.38 18.24 -8.24
CA VAL A 174 14.64 18.60 -7.56
C VAL A 174 14.44 19.63 -6.43
N TYR A 175 13.40 20.46 -6.53
CA TYR A 175 13.06 21.47 -5.54
C TYR A 175 11.92 21.05 -4.62
N ASP A 176 11.12 20.08 -5.07
CA ASP A 176 10.03 19.51 -4.29
C ASP A 176 9.92 17.99 -4.53
N PRO A 177 10.80 17.20 -3.90
CA PRO A 177 10.79 15.76 -4.07
C PRO A 177 9.61 15.09 -3.33
N TRP A 178 8.97 15.81 -2.41
CA TRP A 178 7.93 15.30 -1.51
C TRP A 178 6.51 15.58 -2.02
N GLY A 179 6.33 16.60 -2.87
CA GLY A 179 5.01 17.01 -3.37
C GLY A 179 4.29 15.94 -4.18
N TYR A 180 5.02 15.10 -4.91
CA TYR A 180 4.46 13.99 -5.68
C TYR A 180 5.22 12.67 -5.46
N ILE A 181 6.43 12.55 -6.02
CA ILE A 181 7.15 11.25 -6.10
C ILE A 181 7.37 10.57 -4.74
N TYR A 182 7.76 11.33 -3.71
CA TYR A 182 7.91 10.80 -2.34
C TYR A 182 6.83 11.25 -1.39
N ASN A 183 5.65 11.62 -1.90
CA ASN A 183 4.49 11.86 -1.06
C ASN A 183 4.12 10.53 -0.35
N PRO A 184 3.82 10.52 0.97
CA PRO A 184 3.46 9.29 1.67
C PRO A 184 2.26 8.54 1.06
N LEU A 185 1.29 9.25 0.48
CA LEU A 185 0.17 8.64 -0.24
C LEU A 185 0.64 7.85 -1.46
N GLU A 186 1.48 8.48 -2.28
CA GLU A 186 2.05 7.91 -3.50
C GLU A 186 2.96 6.72 -3.18
N ILE A 187 3.77 6.79 -2.13
CA ILE A 187 4.62 5.67 -1.70
C ILE A 187 3.76 4.45 -1.31
N ASP A 188 2.69 4.65 -0.54
CA ASP A 188 1.81 3.57 -0.12
C ASP A 188 0.95 3.02 -1.28
N ALA A 189 0.46 3.88 -2.17
CA ALA A 189 -0.25 3.46 -3.39
C ALA A 189 0.66 2.65 -4.34
N ASN A 190 1.90 3.12 -4.55
CA ASN A 190 2.91 2.40 -5.31
C ASN A 190 3.31 1.08 -4.64
N TYR A 191 3.41 1.04 -3.31
CA TYR A 191 3.65 -0.21 -2.59
C TYR A 191 2.53 -1.23 -2.85
N ALA A 192 1.27 -0.81 -2.81
CA ALA A 192 0.14 -1.69 -3.08
C ALA A 192 0.17 -2.26 -4.51
N GLY A 193 0.29 -1.40 -5.52
CA GLY A 193 0.32 -1.81 -6.93
C GLY A 193 1.54 -2.69 -7.25
N SER A 194 2.74 -2.24 -6.90
CA SER A 194 3.98 -2.98 -7.17
C SER A 194 4.06 -4.32 -6.44
N THR A 195 3.45 -4.45 -5.25
CA THR A 195 3.39 -5.74 -4.54
C THR A 195 2.48 -6.74 -5.27
N VAL A 196 1.35 -6.29 -5.81
CA VAL A 196 0.49 -7.14 -6.65
C VAL A 196 1.27 -7.65 -7.87
N ILE A 197 1.96 -6.74 -8.57
CA ILE A 197 2.77 -7.08 -9.74
C ILE A 197 3.93 -8.01 -9.38
N ARG A 198 4.60 -7.79 -8.25
CA ARG A 198 5.68 -8.65 -7.76
C ARG A 198 5.19 -10.08 -7.55
N GLU A 199 4.04 -10.26 -6.93
CA GLU A 199 3.50 -11.60 -6.62
C GLU A 199 3.07 -12.36 -7.88
N ILE A 200 2.48 -11.64 -8.84
CA ILE A 200 2.19 -12.10 -10.20
C ILE A 200 3.48 -12.55 -10.91
N ASN A 201 4.45 -11.66 -11.02
CA ASN A 201 5.71 -11.93 -11.74
C ASN A 201 6.53 -13.03 -11.08
N LYS A 202 6.51 -13.13 -9.76
CA LYS A 202 7.15 -14.21 -9.01
C LYS A 202 6.61 -15.56 -9.46
N ASP A 203 5.30 -15.72 -9.58
CA ASP A 203 4.70 -17.00 -9.98
C ASP A 203 4.93 -17.29 -11.46
N MET A 204 4.91 -16.26 -12.28
CA MET A 204 5.25 -16.30 -13.71
C MET A 204 6.68 -16.81 -13.95
N ILE A 205 7.67 -16.24 -13.27
CA ILE A 205 9.09 -16.58 -13.40
C ILE A 205 9.36 -17.99 -12.86
N ASN A 206 8.71 -18.37 -11.76
CA ASN A 206 8.92 -19.68 -11.14
C ASN A 206 8.07 -20.81 -11.77
N GLY A 207 7.24 -20.52 -12.76
CA GLY A 207 6.37 -21.51 -13.41
C GLY A 207 5.23 -22.02 -12.51
N ASN A 208 4.89 -21.27 -11.47
CA ASN A 208 3.79 -21.58 -10.53
C ASN A 208 2.45 -20.99 -10.99
N TRP A 209 2.46 -20.20 -12.05
CA TRP A 209 1.27 -19.61 -12.63
C TRP A 209 0.81 -20.46 -13.82
N ALA A 210 -0.14 -21.35 -13.57
CA ALA A 210 -0.71 -22.29 -14.53
C ALA A 210 -2.24 -22.22 -14.52
#